data_AF-A0A2R7Z2I8-F1
#
_entry.id   AF-A0A2R7Z2I8-F1
#
_cell.length_a   1.000
_cell.length_b   1.000
_cell.length_c   1.000
_cell.angle_alpha   90.00
_cell.angle_beta   90.00
_cell.angle_gamma   90.00
#
_symmetry.space_group_name_H-M   'P 1'
#
loop_
_entity.id
_entity.type
_entity.pdbx_description
1 polymer ?
#
loop_
_entity_poly.entity_id
_entity_poly.type
_entity_poly.pdbx_seq_one_letter_code
_entity_poly.pdbx_strand_id
1 'polypeptide(L)'
;MSNELERRWDDAVETAWREFRQRLADRMFEMAEDDSLVVEVTDEVVGGSAPYCQVLAGPGVLRVEAVSNEYLAEQFELDAEQERALVALDFCPPEVTEWGNVETNFHVDVEQREADRVAVMVVRALREVYAVVHPAWLAADGLEPTFTPAEAPPVEVDRPVSPTSVAEVQAAIDLAIAGMYAEAPEWDEDDDLPLPTERCTVWAVVSSKGPRVLLHCTLIDGIENLDAVMAEVNRLNRAEFGLTFFVADEQRVAVTREIGLDAVVPSSLRAEIDRLVGKVDEWAAAMEEVAATERKRAIPPKPTRFTTAWSVMVELEREERGSVGPATLVRIFENDTGLLIKAIRINEQRRREMRLKLRDAQKGGHRRTEKLARARVDYLRELTARMRAALRLIVDAPVRKVQLDQLALFDEDDCGTGR
;
A
#
# COMPACT_ATOMS: atom_id res chain seq x y z
N MET A 1 -19.51 8.71 -13.82
CA MET A 1 -19.91 7.43 -13.22
C MET A 1 -20.47 7.59 -11.80
N SER A 2 -19.85 8.38 -10.90
CA SER A 2 -20.35 8.55 -9.51
C SER A 2 -21.79 9.12 -9.42
N ASN A 3 -22.07 10.25 -10.07
CA ASN A 3 -23.39 10.92 -9.98
C ASN A 3 -24.54 10.15 -10.65
N GLU A 4 -24.22 9.23 -11.56
CA GLU A 4 -25.22 8.41 -12.26
C GLU A 4 -25.58 7.18 -11.42
N LEU A 5 -24.61 6.63 -10.70
CA LEU A 5 -24.85 5.60 -9.68
C LEU A 5 -25.65 6.14 -8.50
N GLU A 6 -25.31 7.34 -8.03
CA GLU A 6 -26.00 8.02 -6.93
C GLU A 6 -27.47 8.27 -7.27
N ARG A 7 -27.75 8.86 -8.44
CA ARG A 7 -29.12 9.03 -8.94
C ARG A 7 -29.90 7.72 -9.06
N ARG A 8 -29.26 6.67 -9.59
CA ARG A 8 -29.90 5.37 -9.75
C ARG A 8 -30.24 4.72 -8.40
N TRP A 9 -29.43 4.96 -7.38
CA TRP A 9 -29.70 4.48 -6.02
C TRP A 9 -30.85 5.25 -5.37
N ASP A 10 -30.85 6.59 -5.48
CA ASP A 10 -31.95 7.43 -5.00
C ASP A 10 -33.29 7.03 -5.64
N ASP A 11 -33.32 6.82 -6.96
CA ASP A 11 -34.52 6.39 -7.68
C ASP A 11 -35.04 5.02 -7.21
N ALA A 12 -34.13 4.10 -6.84
CA ALA A 12 -34.50 2.78 -6.33
C ALA A 12 -35.09 2.86 -4.92
N VAL A 13 -34.51 3.68 -4.04
CA VAL A 13 -35.02 3.92 -2.68
C VAL A 13 -36.41 4.56 -2.72
N GLU A 14 -36.62 5.56 -3.59
CA GLU A 14 -37.94 6.19 -3.77
C GLU A 14 -39.00 5.20 -4.30
N THR A 15 -38.59 4.30 -5.21
CA THR A 15 -39.48 3.27 -5.74
C THR A 15 -39.90 2.30 -4.65
N ALA A 16 -38.95 1.83 -3.83
CA ALA A 16 -39.24 0.91 -2.73
C ALA A 16 -40.21 1.52 -1.70
N TRP A 17 -40.03 2.79 -1.33
CA TRP A 17 -40.97 3.49 -0.44
C TRP A 17 -42.36 3.63 -1.04
N ARG A 18 -42.46 3.90 -2.35
CA ARG A 18 -43.75 4.00 -3.05
C ARG A 18 -44.49 2.67 -3.08
N GLU A 19 -43.79 1.57 -3.37
CA GLU A 19 -44.36 0.22 -3.39
C GLU A 19 -44.77 -0.26 -2.01
N PHE A 20 -43.95 0.02 -0.98
CA PHE A 20 -44.31 -0.28 0.40
C PHE A 20 -45.58 0.49 0.82
N ARG A 21 -45.66 1.79 0.51
CA ARG A 21 -46.85 2.60 0.79
C ARG A 21 -48.12 2.02 0.13
N GLN A 22 -48.03 1.58 -1.13
CA GLN A 22 -49.19 1.01 -1.82
C GLN A 22 -49.68 -0.26 -1.11
N ARG A 23 -48.77 -1.19 -0.79
CA ARG A 23 -49.11 -2.43 -0.08
C ARG A 23 -49.69 -2.17 1.31
N LEU A 24 -49.18 -1.15 1.99
CA LEU A 24 -49.69 -0.71 3.29
C LEU A 24 -51.13 -0.19 3.19
N ALA A 25 -51.42 0.66 2.20
CA ALA A 25 -52.78 1.16 1.96
C ALA A 25 -53.75 0.03 1.60
N ASP A 26 -53.34 -0.88 0.70
CA ASP A 26 -54.13 -2.03 0.29
C ASP A 26 -54.46 -2.92 1.50
N ARG A 27 -53.46 -3.23 2.34
CA ARG A 27 -53.66 -4.04 3.56
C ARG A 27 -54.60 -3.36 4.55
N MET A 28 -54.45 -2.06 4.79
CA MET A 28 -55.32 -1.29 5.70
C MET A 28 -56.77 -1.25 5.22
N PHE A 29 -56.98 -1.13 3.91
CA PHE A 29 -58.32 -1.17 3.31
C PHE A 29 -58.99 -2.55 3.48
N GLU A 30 -58.20 -3.62 3.47
CA GLU A 30 -58.67 -5.00 3.62
C GLU A 30 -58.80 -5.47 5.08
N MET A 31 -58.34 -4.68 6.06
CA MET A 31 -58.41 -5.05 7.48
C MET A 31 -59.86 -5.31 7.93
N ALA A 32 -60.07 -6.43 8.62
CA ALA A 32 -61.33 -6.71 9.30
C ALA A 32 -61.39 -5.99 10.65
N GLU A 33 -62.58 -5.88 11.24
CA GLU A 33 -62.71 -5.42 12.64
C GLU A 33 -61.87 -6.32 13.56
N ASP A 34 -61.19 -5.71 14.52
CA ASP A 34 -60.21 -6.31 15.44
C ASP A 34 -58.87 -6.75 14.81
N ASP A 35 -58.63 -6.51 13.50
CA ASP A 35 -57.30 -6.68 12.92
C ASP A 35 -56.34 -5.62 13.48
N SER A 36 -55.10 -6.04 13.71
CA SER A 36 -53.98 -5.15 14.00
C SER A 36 -52.86 -5.34 12.98
N LEU A 37 -52.15 -4.26 12.67
CA LEU A 37 -50.93 -4.26 11.87
C LEU A 37 -49.86 -3.45 12.60
N VAL A 38 -48.68 -4.03 12.80
CA VAL A 38 -47.54 -3.31 13.37
C VAL A 38 -46.45 -3.18 12.31
N VAL A 39 -45.91 -1.98 12.15
CA VAL A 39 -44.77 -1.68 11.30
C VAL A 39 -43.65 -1.16 12.19
N GLU A 40 -42.64 -2.00 12.44
CA GLU A 40 -41.56 -1.70 13.37
C GLU A 40 -40.18 -1.79 12.71
N VAL A 41 -39.23 -1.01 13.20
CA VAL A 41 -37.83 -1.10 12.78
C VAL A 41 -37.21 -2.38 13.35
N THR A 42 -36.56 -3.17 12.49
CA THR A 42 -35.88 -4.41 12.88
C THR A 42 -34.55 -4.08 13.58
N ASP A 43 -34.60 -3.78 14.87
CA ASP A 43 -33.41 -3.58 15.71
C ASP A 43 -33.60 -4.18 17.12
N GLU A 44 -32.55 -4.81 17.65
CA GLU A 44 -32.58 -5.38 19.00
C GLU A 44 -32.19 -4.31 20.02
N VAL A 45 -33.18 -3.84 20.79
CA VAL A 45 -33.00 -2.77 21.78
C VAL A 45 -33.08 -3.26 23.22
N VAL A 46 -32.35 -2.60 24.12
CA VAL A 46 -32.40 -2.85 25.57
C VAL A 46 -33.04 -1.65 26.26
N GLY A 47 -34.08 -1.90 27.06
CA GLY A 47 -34.67 -0.86 27.92
C GLY A 47 -35.72 0.03 27.27
N GLY A 48 -36.36 -0.43 26.18
CA GLY A 48 -37.45 0.27 25.48
C GLY A 48 -37.83 -0.49 24.21
N SER A 49 -38.41 0.21 23.24
CA SER A 49 -38.74 -0.31 21.91
C SER A 49 -38.03 0.49 20.81
N ALA A 50 -37.82 -0.16 19.66
CA ALA A 50 -37.42 0.50 18.43
C ALA A 50 -38.62 1.30 17.87
N PRO A 51 -38.40 2.25 16.94
CA PRO A 51 -39.51 2.98 16.34
C PRO A 51 -40.54 2.06 15.67
N TYR A 52 -41.81 2.29 15.94
CA TYR A 52 -42.91 1.58 15.32
C TYR A 52 -44.13 2.48 15.08
N CYS A 53 -44.95 2.06 14.13
CA CYS A 53 -46.32 2.54 13.95
C CYS A 53 -47.27 1.34 14.02
N GLN A 54 -48.40 1.47 14.71
CA GLN A 54 -49.43 0.44 14.75
C GLN A 54 -50.75 0.95 14.20
N VAL A 55 -51.53 0.03 13.64
CA VAL A 55 -52.87 0.29 13.11
C VAL A 55 -53.81 -0.74 13.70
N LEU A 56 -54.92 -0.29 14.26
CA LEU A 56 -55.98 -1.14 14.78
C LEU A 56 -57.28 -0.82 14.02
N ALA A 57 -57.94 -1.83 13.48
CA ALA A 57 -59.19 -1.68 12.77
C ALA A 57 -60.40 -1.89 13.70
N GLY A 58 -61.28 -0.90 13.74
CA GLY A 58 -62.59 -0.98 14.38
C GLY A 58 -63.73 -0.89 13.34
N PRO A 59 -64.99 -0.69 13.78
CA PRO A 59 -66.15 -0.56 12.88
C PRO A 59 -66.06 0.62 11.88
N GLY A 60 -65.42 0.38 10.72
CA GLY A 60 -65.26 1.38 9.65
C GLY A 60 -64.24 2.49 9.94
N VAL A 61 -63.44 2.34 11.00
CA VAL A 61 -62.44 3.32 11.47
C VAL A 61 -61.11 2.60 11.68
N LEU A 62 -60.01 3.24 11.31
CA LEU A 62 -58.66 2.83 11.64
C LEU A 62 -58.13 3.75 12.73
N ARG A 63 -57.67 3.17 13.84
CA ARG A 63 -56.85 3.88 14.82
C ARG A 63 -55.39 3.67 14.45
N VAL A 64 -54.66 4.75 14.26
CA VAL A 64 -53.27 4.74 13.83
C VAL A 64 -52.44 5.37 14.92
N GLU A 65 -51.40 4.69 15.36
CA GLU A 65 -50.53 5.19 16.42
C GLU A 65 -49.07 5.18 16.00
N ALA A 66 -48.35 6.22 16.39
CA ALA A 66 -46.91 6.36 16.24
C ALA A 66 -46.28 6.43 17.64
N VAL A 67 -45.23 5.64 17.86
CA VAL A 67 -44.64 5.48 19.20
C VAL A 67 -44.08 6.79 19.76
N SER A 68 -44.32 7.04 21.04
CA SER A 68 -43.75 8.19 21.78
C SER A 68 -42.53 7.82 22.62
N ASN A 69 -41.91 8.83 23.22
CA ASN A 69 -40.80 8.69 24.17
C ASN A 69 -41.15 7.91 25.45
N GLU A 70 -42.44 7.63 25.71
CA GLU A 70 -42.84 6.76 26.83
C GLU A 70 -42.38 5.31 26.62
N TYR A 71 -42.25 4.86 25.37
CA TYR A 71 -41.87 3.48 25.04
C TYR A 71 -40.57 3.35 24.26
N LEU A 72 -40.11 4.41 23.59
CA LEU A 72 -38.86 4.38 22.85
C LEU A 72 -37.67 4.14 23.78
N ALA A 73 -36.69 3.36 23.31
CA ALA A 73 -35.40 3.28 23.98
C ALA A 73 -34.66 4.64 23.87
N GLU A 74 -33.80 4.96 24.85
CA GLU A 74 -33.08 6.25 24.95
C GLU A 74 -32.43 6.70 23.62
N GLN A 75 -31.85 5.76 22.87
CA GLN A 75 -31.19 6.01 21.58
C GLN A 75 -32.12 6.42 20.43
N PHE A 76 -33.43 6.23 20.60
CA PHE A 76 -34.48 6.54 19.63
C PHE A 76 -35.43 7.63 20.12
N GLU A 77 -35.18 8.23 21.29
CA GLU A 77 -36.02 9.31 21.81
C GLU A 77 -36.15 10.45 20.79
N LEU A 78 -37.39 10.86 20.56
CA LEU A 78 -37.77 11.98 19.73
C LEU A 78 -37.40 13.29 20.42
N ASP A 79 -36.79 14.19 19.67
CA ASP A 79 -36.66 15.57 20.09
C ASP A 79 -37.96 16.36 19.85
N ALA A 80 -37.99 17.60 20.35
CA ALA A 80 -39.16 18.47 20.21
C ALA A 80 -39.49 18.83 18.74
N GLU A 81 -38.54 18.75 17.81
CA GLU A 81 -38.80 18.97 16.38
C GLU A 81 -39.46 17.76 15.75
N GLN A 82 -38.99 16.55 16.07
CA GLN A 82 -39.58 15.29 15.65
C GLN A 82 -41.02 15.13 16.18
N GLU A 83 -41.28 15.47 17.44
CA GLU A 83 -42.64 15.48 18.01
C GLU A 83 -43.56 16.46 17.26
N ARG A 84 -43.07 17.68 16.94
CA ARG A 84 -43.82 18.65 16.12
C ARG A 84 -44.06 18.13 14.71
N ALA A 85 -43.12 17.38 14.14
CA ALA A 85 -43.27 16.79 12.82
C ALA A 85 -44.38 15.72 12.79
N LEU A 86 -44.53 14.89 13.83
CA LEU A 86 -45.67 13.97 13.96
C LEU A 86 -47.00 14.72 14.00
N VAL A 87 -47.08 15.81 14.77
CA VAL A 87 -48.29 16.65 14.80
C VAL A 87 -48.58 17.28 13.42
N ALA A 88 -47.55 17.69 12.69
CA ALA A 88 -47.69 18.20 11.33
C ALA A 88 -48.11 17.14 10.29
N LEU A 89 -48.03 15.86 10.66
CA LEU A 89 -48.57 14.73 9.89
C LEU A 89 -50.03 14.40 10.29
N ASP A 90 -50.69 15.23 11.10
CA ASP A 90 -52.06 15.06 11.64
C ASP A 90 -52.19 14.08 12.82
N PHE A 91 -51.09 13.64 13.44
CA PHE A 91 -51.20 12.90 14.70
C PHE A 91 -51.56 13.83 15.87
N CYS A 92 -52.48 13.38 16.72
CA CYS A 92 -52.72 13.98 18.03
C CYS A 92 -51.61 13.55 19.00
N PRO A 93 -51.07 14.46 19.81
CA PRO A 93 -50.05 14.12 20.80
C PRO A 93 -50.62 13.23 21.93
N PRO A 94 -49.74 12.55 22.69
CA PRO A 94 -50.12 11.85 23.91
C PRO A 94 -50.82 12.80 24.90
N GLU A 95 -52.08 12.54 25.24
CA GLU A 95 -52.89 13.36 26.13
C GLU A 95 -53.72 12.51 27.10
N VAL A 96 -54.09 13.11 28.24
CA VAL A 96 -55.02 12.48 29.19
C VAL A 96 -56.44 12.65 28.66
N THR A 97 -57.08 11.54 28.31
CA THR A 97 -58.46 11.53 27.81
C THR A 97 -59.46 11.97 28.88
N GLU A 98 -60.64 12.42 28.44
CA GLU A 98 -61.75 12.81 29.33
C GLU A 98 -62.20 11.69 30.30
N TRP A 99 -61.91 10.43 29.98
CA TRP A 99 -62.22 9.25 30.79
C TRP A 99 -61.08 8.82 31.73
N GLY A 100 -59.99 9.58 31.79
CA GLY A 100 -58.86 9.32 32.68
C GLY A 100 -57.86 8.27 32.18
N ASN A 101 -58.02 7.77 30.95
CA ASN A 101 -57.00 6.96 30.28
C ASN A 101 -55.93 7.88 29.69
N VAL A 102 -54.67 7.50 29.79
CA VAL A 102 -53.55 8.24 29.19
C VAL A 102 -53.29 7.62 27.82
N GLU A 103 -53.50 8.40 26.75
CA GLU A 103 -52.96 8.04 25.45
C GLU A 103 -51.45 8.25 25.52
N THR A 104 -50.70 7.17 25.46
CA THR A 104 -49.24 7.21 25.61
C THR A 104 -48.53 7.40 24.28
N ASN A 105 -49.16 7.01 23.16
CA ASN A 105 -48.64 7.21 21.81
C ASN A 105 -49.30 8.41 21.10
N PHE A 106 -48.62 8.90 20.06
CA PHE A 106 -49.25 9.80 19.10
C PHE A 106 -50.31 9.01 18.33
N HIS A 107 -51.49 9.57 18.12
CA HIS A 107 -52.59 8.80 17.53
C HIS A 107 -53.47 9.61 16.61
N VAL A 108 -54.20 8.94 15.72
CA VAL A 108 -55.32 9.53 14.97
C VAL A 108 -56.34 8.45 14.66
N ASP A 109 -57.62 8.81 14.70
CA ASP A 109 -58.72 7.96 14.24
C ASP A 109 -59.22 8.50 12.90
N VAL A 110 -59.25 7.64 11.89
CA VAL A 110 -59.63 8.00 10.51
C VAL A 110 -60.58 6.96 9.93
N GLU A 111 -61.43 7.36 8.99
CA GLU A 111 -62.32 6.40 8.33
C GLU A 111 -61.50 5.42 7.47
N GLN A 112 -61.87 4.14 7.48
CA GLN A 112 -61.11 3.10 6.76
C GLN A 112 -60.99 3.36 5.25
N ARG A 113 -61.95 4.09 4.66
CA ARG A 113 -61.87 4.53 3.25
C ARG A 113 -60.72 5.52 2.96
N GLU A 114 -60.09 6.09 3.99
CA GLU A 114 -58.92 6.96 3.89
C GLU A 114 -57.59 6.19 4.07
N ALA A 115 -57.59 4.86 3.90
CA ALA A 115 -56.38 4.02 4.02
C ALA A 115 -55.15 4.55 3.28
N ASP A 116 -55.32 5.12 2.08
CA ASP A 116 -54.23 5.75 1.32
C ASP A 116 -53.56 6.92 2.07
N ARG A 117 -54.37 7.76 2.73
CA ARG A 117 -53.89 8.88 3.54
C ARG A 117 -53.12 8.37 4.74
N VAL A 118 -53.64 7.34 5.40
CA VAL A 118 -52.96 6.70 6.53
C VAL A 118 -51.61 6.12 6.13
N ALA A 119 -51.55 5.41 5.00
CA ALA A 119 -50.30 4.84 4.51
C ALA A 119 -49.26 5.94 4.21
N VAL A 120 -49.68 7.10 3.68
CA VAL A 120 -48.79 8.27 3.54
C VAL A 120 -48.30 8.75 4.90
N MET A 121 -49.19 8.90 5.89
CA MET A 121 -48.83 9.36 7.24
C MET A 121 -47.80 8.43 7.90
N VAL A 122 -48.06 7.11 7.87
CA VAL A 122 -47.16 6.09 8.44
C VAL A 122 -45.79 6.11 7.74
N VAL A 123 -45.76 6.14 6.40
CA VAL A 123 -44.48 6.18 5.66
C VAL A 123 -43.70 7.46 5.95
N ARG A 124 -44.37 8.61 6.06
CA ARG A 124 -43.71 9.87 6.42
C ARG A 124 -43.23 9.89 7.86
N ALA A 125 -43.97 9.32 8.80
CA ALA A 125 -43.52 9.17 10.17
C ALA A 125 -42.23 8.32 10.24
N LEU A 126 -42.24 7.14 9.61
CA LEU A 126 -41.08 6.25 9.56
C LEU A 126 -39.87 6.88 8.86
N ARG A 127 -40.07 7.51 7.71
CA ARG A 127 -38.98 8.05 6.89
C ARG A 127 -38.46 9.40 7.36
N GLU A 128 -39.37 10.33 7.67
CA GLU A 128 -39.02 11.74 7.92
C GLU A 128 -38.82 12.01 9.41
N VAL A 129 -39.56 11.35 10.30
CA VAL A 129 -39.45 11.56 11.75
C VAL A 129 -38.50 10.55 12.39
N TYR A 130 -38.74 9.25 12.18
CA TYR A 130 -37.91 8.18 12.75
C TYR A 130 -36.65 7.87 11.92
N ALA A 131 -36.43 8.60 10.82
CA ALA A 131 -35.25 8.52 9.97
C ALA A 131 -34.93 7.13 9.41
N VAL A 132 -35.95 6.30 9.17
CA VAL A 132 -35.77 5.00 8.50
C VAL A 132 -35.37 5.25 7.04
N VAL A 133 -34.19 4.78 6.65
CA VAL A 133 -33.61 5.05 5.32
C VAL A 133 -34.33 4.27 4.22
N HIS A 134 -34.69 3.01 4.49
CA HIS A 134 -35.29 2.11 3.50
C HIS A 134 -36.34 1.17 4.14
N PRO A 135 -37.46 0.86 3.47
CA PRO A 135 -38.53 0.03 4.05
C PRO A 135 -38.14 -1.44 4.26
N ALA A 136 -36.96 -1.86 3.79
CA ALA A 136 -36.42 -3.20 4.02
C ALA A 136 -35.93 -3.43 5.46
N TRP A 137 -35.79 -2.37 6.25
CA TRP A 137 -35.48 -2.45 7.67
C TRP A 137 -36.73 -2.46 8.55
N LEU A 138 -37.90 -2.64 7.94
CA LEU A 138 -39.18 -2.73 8.64
C LEU A 138 -39.63 -4.18 8.67
N ALA A 139 -40.09 -4.64 9.83
CA ALA A 139 -40.99 -5.78 9.95
C ALA A 139 -42.42 -5.25 9.89
N ALA A 140 -43.25 -5.82 9.01
CA ALA A 140 -44.56 -5.27 8.66
C ALA A 140 -45.58 -6.38 8.34
N ASP A 141 -45.60 -7.45 9.14
CA ASP A 141 -46.54 -8.58 9.06
C ASP A 141 -46.77 -9.11 7.62
N GLY A 142 -45.68 -9.34 6.87
CA GLY A 142 -45.75 -9.87 5.50
C GLY A 142 -45.80 -8.81 4.40
N LEU A 143 -45.78 -7.52 4.75
CA LEU A 143 -45.67 -6.40 3.80
C LEU A 143 -44.22 -5.99 3.53
N GLU A 144 -43.23 -6.71 4.05
CA GLU A 144 -41.82 -6.41 3.82
C GLU A 144 -41.54 -6.43 2.31
N PRO A 145 -40.68 -5.53 1.78
CA PRO A 145 -40.29 -5.57 0.38
C PRO A 145 -39.87 -6.97 -0.03
N THR A 146 -40.62 -7.60 -0.93
CA THR A 146 -40.15 -8.81 -1.57
C THR A 146 -39.01 -8.38 -2.49
N PHE A 147 -37.78 -8.60 -2.04
CA PHE A 147 -36.63 -8.59 -2.94
C PHE A 147 -36.82 -9.75 -3.91
N THR A 148 -37.61 -9.53 -4.96
CA THR A 148 -37.23 -10.14 -6.24
C THR A 148 -35.93 -9.43 -6.58
N PRO A 149 -34.79 -10.14 -6.65
CA PRO A 149 -33.62 -9.54 -7.21
C PRO A 149 -34.06 -9.06 -8.58
N ALA A 150 -34.21 -7.75 -8.76
CA ALA A 150 -34.22 -7.19 -10.10
C ALA A 150 -33.00 -7.84 -10.75
N GLU A 151 -33.20 -8.55 -11.86
CA GLU A 151 -32.14 -9.21 -12.58
C GLU A 151 -31.12 -8.12 -12.90
N ALA A 152 -30.15 -7.96 -12.00
CA ALA A 152 -29.06 -7.06 -12.19
C ALA A 152 -28.46 -7.53 -13.51
N PRO A 153 -28.17 -6.64 -14.47
CA PRO A 153 -27.40 -7.06 -15.64
C PRO A 153 -26.23 -7.87 -15.07
N PRO A 154 -26.02 -9.12 -15.53
CA PRO A 154 -25.12 -10.04 -14.86
C PRO A 154 -23.80 -9.31 -14.72
N VAL A 155 -23.49 -8.88 -13.50
CA VAL A 155 -22.11 -8.60 -13.16
C VAL A 155 -21.52 -9.98 -13.26
N GLU A 156 -20.73 -10.24 -14.30
CA GLU A 156 -19.84 -11.39 -14.32
C GLU A 156 -18.96 -11.23 -13.08
N VAL A 157 -19.43 -11.77 -11.96
CA VAL A 157 -18.69 -11.79 -10.71
C VAL A 157 -17.61 -12.80 -10.99
N ASP A 158 -16.46 -12.28 -11.37
CA ASP A 158 -15.30 -13.05 -11.69
C ASP A 158 -14.92 -13.88 -10.45
N ARG A 159 -15.25 -15.18 -10.49
CA ARG A 159 -15.23 -16.02 -9.31
C ARG A 159 -13.79 -16.35 -8.97
N PRO A 160 -13.40 -16.30 -7.67
CA PRO A 160 -12.08 -16.75 -7.28
C PRO A 160 -11.92 -18.24 -7.62
N VAL A 161 -10.83 -18.56 -8.30
CA VAL A 161 -10.39 -19.93 -8.61
C VAL A 161 -9.23 -20.27 -7.69
N SER A 162 -9.22 -21.48 -7.17
CA SER A 162 -8.12 -22.02 -6.34
C SER A 162 -7.44 -23.16 -7.10
N PRO A 163 -6.59 -22.86 -8.08
CA PRO A 163 -5.86 -23.89 -8.82
C PRO A 163 -4.95 -24.69 -7.90
N THR A 164 -4.95 -26.00 -8.11
CA THR A 164 -4.19 -27.00 -7.32
C THR A 164 -3.15 -27.75 -8.15
N SER A 165 -3.20 -27.61 -9.48
CA SER A 165 -2.28 -28.23 -10.43
C SER A 165 -1.72 -27.21 -11.43
N VAL A 166 -0.62 -27.58 -12.11
CA VAL A 166 -0.01 -26.75 -13.18
C VAL A 166 -1.04 -26.45 -14.28
N ALA A 167 -1.80 -27.46 -14.73
CA ALA A 167 -2.83 -27.29 -15.74
C ALA A 167 -3.96 -26.34 -15.30
N GLU A 168 -4.34 -26.37 -14.02
CA GLU A 168 -5.34 -25.44 -13.48
C GLU A 168 -4.79 -24.00 -13.36
N VAL A 169 -3.49 -23.84 -13.07
CA VAL A 169 -2.82 -22.54 -13.13
C VAL A 169 -2.77 -22.00 -14.55
N GLN A 170 -2.40 -22.84 -15.53
CA GLN A 170 -2.40 -22.50 -16.95
C GLN A 170 -3.78 -22.04 -17.39
N ALA A 171 -4.84 -22.80 -17.06
CA ALA A 171 -6.22 -22.42 -17.37
C ALA A 171 -6.66 -21.10 -16.72
N ALA A 172 -6.21 -20.80 -15.50
CA ALA A 172 -6.49 -19.52 -14.85
C ALA A 172 -5.78 -18.35 -15.54
N ILE A 173 -4.56 -18.56 -16.06
CA ILE A 173 -3.83 -17.59 -16.86
C ILE A 173 -4.51 -17.38 -18.21
N ASP A 174 -4.88 -18.47 -18.91
CA ASP A 174 -5.60 -18.42 -20.19
C ASP A 174 -6.90 -17.62 -20.07
N LEU A 175 -7.66 -17.83 -18.98
CA LEU A 175 -8.86 -17.06 -18.68
C LEU A 175 -8.56 -15.59 -18.42
N ALA A 176 -7.48 -15.29 -17.69
CA ALA A 176 -7.08 -13.92 -17.41
C ALA A 176 -6.67 -13.15 -18.68
N ILE A 177 -5.99 -13.81 -19.63
CA ILE A 177 -5.54 -13.18 -20.87
C ILE A 177 -6.55 -13.26 -22.02
N ALA A 178 -7.71 -13.88 -21.79
CA ALA A 178 -8.74 -14.02 -22.80
C ALA A 178 -9.16 -12.65 -23.36
N GLY A 179 -9.00 -12.49 -24.68
CA GLY A 179 -9.31 -11.24 -25.38
C GLY A 179 -8.31 -10.10 -25.17
N MET A 180 -7.16 -10.33 -24.52
CA MET A 180 -6.04 -9.36 -24.50
C MET A 180 -5.33 -9.29 -25.86
N TYR A 181 -5.25 -10.43 -26.56
CA TYR A 181 -4.55 -10.57 -27.83
C TYR A 181 -5.52 -10.91 -28.96
N ALA A 182 -5.20 -10.46 -30.18
CA ALA A 182 -5.98 -10.81 -31.37
C ALA A 182 -5.87 -12.31 -31.72
N GLU A 183 -4.69 -12.89 -31.48
CA GLU A 183 -4.41 -14.31 -31.55
C GLU A 183 -3.92 -14.75 -30.17
N ALA A 184 -4.52 -15.78 -29.60
CA ALA A 184 -4.18 -16.23 -28.26
C ALA A 184 -2.75 -16.79 -28.24
N PRO A 185 -1.88 -16.35 -27.31
CA PRO A 185 -0.56 -16.94 -27.17
C PRO A 185 -0.65 -18.42 -26.77
N GLU A 186 0.32 -19.22 -27.23
CA GLU A 186 0.38 -20.67 -26.98
C GLU A 186 1.48 -21.00 -25.98
N TRP A 187 1.19 -21.95 -25.09
CA TRP A 187 2.19 -22.54 -24.19
C TRP A 187 3.25 -23.31 -24.99
N ASP A 188 4.52 -23.12 -24.64
CA ASP A 188 5.63 -23.81 -25.30
C ASP A 188 5.94 -25.20 -24.72
N GLU A 189 7.00 -25.85 -25.23
CA GLU A 189 7.42 -27.19 -24.79
C GLU A 189 7.92 -27.23 -23.34
N ASP A 190 8.29 -26.08 -22.76
CA ASP A 190 8.81 -25.93 -21.40
C ASP A 190 7.72 -25.49 -20.40
N ASP A 191 6.45 -25.49 -20.82
CA ASP A 191 5.29 -24.99 -20.05
C ASP A 191 5.38 -23.48 -19.73
N ASP A 192 6.04 -22.71 -20.59
CA ASP A 192 6.14 -21.26 -20.51
C ASP A 192 5.23 -20.59 -21.54
N LEU A 193 4.57 -19.50 -21.14
CA LEU A 193 3.68 -18.73 -22.02
C LEU A 193 4.32 -17.41 -22.44
N PRO A 194 4.65 -17.21 -23.73
CA PRO A 194 5.12 -15.94 -24.24
C PRO A 194 3.96 -14.94 -24.37
N LEU A 195 4.12 -13.78 -23.77
CA LEU A 195 3.22 -12.63 -23.84
C LEU A 195 3.95 -11.51 -24.59
N PRO A 196 3.80 -11.45 -25.93
CA PRO A 196 4.56 -10.51 -26.76
C PRO A 196 4.10 -9.06 -26.55
N THR A 197 5.06 -8.14 -26.52
CA THR A 197 4.83 -6.69 -26.54
C THR A 197 5.40 -6.09 -27.83
N GLU A 198 5.46 -4.76 -27.96
CA GLU A 198 6.01 -4.15 -29.19
C GLU A 198 7.52 -4.37 -29.32
N ARG A 199 8.24 -4.45 -28.19
CA ARG A 199 9.71 -4.60 -28.17
C ARG A 199 10.21 -5.81 -27.40
N CYS A 200 9.47 -6.26 -26.41
CA CYS A 200 9.88 -7.30 -25.48
C CYS A 200 8.94 -8.50 -25.53
N THR A 201 9.29 -9.54 -24.77
CA THR A 201 8.41 -10.68 -24.49
C THR A 201 8.41 -10.89 -22.99
N VAL A 202 7.22 -10.81 -22.40
CA VAL A 202 6.99 -11.24 -21.02
C VAL A 202 6.72 -12.74 -21.04
N TRP A 203 7.43 -13.51 -20.24
CA TRP A 203 7.23 -14.95 -20.09
C TRP A 203 6.47 -15.22 -18.81
N ALA A 204 5.37 -15.96 -18.89
CA ALA A 204 4.68 -16.48 -17.71
C ALA A 204 5.11 -17.93 -17.47
N VAL A 205 5.91 -18.13 -16.42
CA VAL A 205 6.51 -19.41 -16.04
C VAL A 205 5.74 -20.00 -14.87
N VAL A 206 5.16 -21.20 -15.04
CA VAL A 206 4.38 -21.84 -13.98
C VAL A 206 5.28 -22.70 -13.09
N SER A 207 5.15 -22.53 -11.77
CA SER A 207 5.95 -23.31 -10.82
C SER A 207 5.41 -24.73 -10.65
N SER A 208 6.28 -25.72 -10.78
CA SER A 208 6.00 -27.13 -10.44
C SER A 208 5.84 -27.41 -8.94
N LYS A 209 6.11 -26.42 -8.07
CA LYS A 209 6.12 -26.56 -6.59
C LYS A 209 4.93 -25.93 -5.88
N GLY A 210 3.87 -25.55 -6.60
CA GLY A 210 2.67 -24.92 -6.03
C GLY A 210 2.03 -23.90 -6.96
N PRO A 211 0.83 -23.39 -6.63
CA PRO A 211 0.03 -22.54 -7.50
C PRO A 211 0.60 -21.11 -7.53
N ARG A 212 1.67 -20.92 -8.29
CA ARG A 212 2.30 -19.62 -8.48
C ARG A 212 2.82 -19.50 -9.90
N VAL A 213 2.83 -18.28 -10.40
CA VAL A 213 3.39 -17.92 -11.69
C VAL A 213 4.48 -16.87 -11.50
N LEU A 214 5.58 -17.02 -12.23
CA LEU A 214 6.63 -16.03 -12.34
C LEU A 214 6.49 -15.35 -13.70
N LEU A 215 6.15 -14.07 -13.70
CA LEU A 215 6.27 -13.24 -14.88
C LEU A 215 7.71 -12.75 -14.98
N HIS A 216 8.35 -12.95 -16.13
CA HIS A 216 9.75 -12.60 -16.37
C HIS A 216 9.90 -11.89 -17.72
N CYS A 217 10.64 -10.79 -17.76
CA CYS A 217 10.98 -10.12 -19.01
C CYS A 217 12.44 -9.69 -18.98
N THR A 218 13.19 -10.02 -20.04
CA THR A 218 14.49 -9.39 -20.30
C THR A 218 14.23 -8.05 -20.99
N LEU A 219 14.69 -6.96 -20.37
CA LEU A 219 14.47 -5.60 -20.85
C LEU A 219 15.51 -5.18 -21.88
N ILE A 220 16.79 -5.48 -21.60
CA ILE A 220 17.91 -5.21 -22.50
C ILE A 220 18.94 -6.33 -22.45
N ASP A 221 19.63 -6.54 -23.56
CA ASP A 221 20.80 -7.40 -23.70
C ASP A 221 21.98 -6.58 -24.23
N GLY A 222 23.12 -6.65 -23.55
CA GLY A 222 24.29 -5.80 -23.80
C GLY A 222 24.31 -4.56 -22.91
N ILE A 223 25.10 -4.62 -21.83
CA ILE A 223 25.32 -3.50 -20.91
C ILE A 223 26.71 -2.91 -21.15
N GLU A 224 26.79 -1.68 -21.64
CA GLU A 224 28.06 -0.95 -21.78
C GLU A 224 28.47 -0.22 -20.49
N ASN A 225 27.48 0.32 -19.76
CA ASN A 225 27.67 1.13 -18.56
C ASN A 225 26.94 0.53 -17.34
N LEU A 226 27.58 -0.47 -16.73
CA LEU A 226 27.03 -1.20 -15.58
C LEU A 226 26.68 -0.29 -14.39
N ASP A 227 27.49 0.73 -14.10
CA ASP A 227 27.25 1.63 -12.96
C ASP A 227 25.96 2.46 -13.13
N ALA A 228 25.73 2.98 -14.35
CA ALA A 228 24.53 3.75 -14.67
C ALA A 228 23.27 2.86 -14.65
N VAL A 229 23.38 1.67 -15.26
CA VAL A 229 22.30 0.67 -15.24
C VAL A 229 21.97 0.24 -13.82
N MET A 230 22.96 -0.03 -12.96
CA MET A 230 22.73 -0.39 -11.56
C MET A 230 22.07 0.74 -10.76
N ALA A 231 22.40 2.00 -11.05
CA ALA A 231 21.71 3.14 -10.42
C ALA A 231 20.24 3.20 -10.84
N GLU A 232 19.95 2.92 -12.11
CA GLU A 232 18.60 2.92 -12.66
C GLU A 232 17.77 1.73 -12.17
N VAL A 233 18.32 0.53 -12.14
CA VAL A 233 17.70 -0.66 -11.51
C VAL A 233 17.31 -0.38 -10.06
N ASN A 234 18.20 0.26 -9.28
CA ASN A 234 17.89 0.66 -7.91
C ASN A 234 16.79 1.72 -7.82
N ARG A 235 16.68 2.61 -8.81
CA ARG A 235 15.60 3.60 -8.90
C ARG A 235 14.27 2.91 -9.18
N LEU A 236 14.23 2.02 -10.16
CA LEU A 236 13.03 1.24 -10.52
C LEU A 236 12.55 0.37 -9.36
N ASN A 237 13.44 -0.35 -8.68
CA ASN A 237 13.09 -1.14 -7.49
C ASN A 237 12.48 -0.31 -6.34
N ARG A 238 12.72 1.01 -6.29
CA ARG A 238 12.07 1.90 -5.31
C ARG A 238 10.75 2.47 -5.80
N ALA A 239 10.61 2.65 -7.11
CA ALA A 239 9.44 3.28 -7.72
C ALA A 239 8.32 2.26 -8.01
N GLU A 240 8.69 1.06 -8.42
CA GLU A 240 7.78 0.03 -8.92
C GLU A 240 7.53 -1.05 -7.88
N PHE A 241 6.51 -0.81 -7.04
CA PHE A 241 6.17 -1.75 -5.97
C PHE A 241 5.75 -3.12 -6.53
N GLY A 242 6.26 -4.18 -5.90
CA GLY A 242 5.95 -5.58 -6.21
C GLY A 242 6.77 -6.20 -7.34
N LEU A 243 7.57 -5.40 -8.07
CA LEU A 243 8.46 -5.86 -9.13
C LEU A 243 9.91 -5.95 -8.63
N THR A 244 10.67 -6.87 -9.21
CA THR A 244 12.11 -7.01 -8.94
C THR A 244 12.90 -6.82 -10.23
N PHE A 245 13.67 -5.73 -10.29
CA PHE A 245 14.61 -5.46 -11.36
C PHE A 245 16.00 -5.91 -10.93
N PHE A 246 16.73 -6.61 -11.80
CA PHE A 246 18.08 -7.07 -11.52
C PHE A 246 18.93 -7.16 -12.78
N VAL A 247 20.25 -7.15 -12.57
CA VAL A 247 21.23 -7.40 -13.62
C VAL A 247 21.62 -8.88 -13.57
N ALA A 248 21.46 -9.58 -14.69
CA ALA A 248 21.88 -10.96 -14.89
C ALA A 248 23.19 -10.99 -15.69
N ASP A 249 24.16 -11.77 -15.22
CA ASP A 249 25.46 -12.04 -15.88
C ASP A 249 26.24 -10.79 -16.30
N GLU A 250 26.04 -9.66 -15.62
CA GLU A 250 26.62 -8.34 -15.96
C GLU A 250 26.32 -7.84 -17.39
N GLN A 251 25.39 -8.48 -18.11
CA GLN A 251 25.10 -8.18 -19.53
C GLN A 251 23.62 -7.96 -19.83
N ARG A 252 22.72 -8.43 -18.96
CA ARG A 252 21.27 -8.34 -19.19
C ARG A 252 20.59 -7.67 -18.02
N VAL A 253 19.56 -6.89 -18.31
CA VAL A 253 18.64 -6.39 -17.27
C VAL A 253 17.33 -7.11 -17.43
N ALA A 254 16.80 -7.63 -16.34
CA ALA A 254 15.52 -8.30 -16.31
C ALA A 254 14.62 -7.75 -15.20
N VAL A 255 13.32 -7.91 -15.41
CA VAL A 255 12.28 -7.67 -14.41
C VAL A 255 11.53 -8.96 -14.14
N THR A 256 11.20 -9.20 -12.89
CA THR A 256 10.36 -10.33 -12.47
C THR A 256 9.25 -9.92 -11.52
N ARG A 257 8.15 -10.68 -11.58
CA ARG A 257 7.01 -10.60 -10.68
C ARG A 257 6.52 -12.02 -10.35
N GLU A 258 6.66 -12.42 -9.10
CA GLU A 258 6.06 -13.67 -8.62
C GLU A 258 4.65 -13.39 -8.08
N ILE A 259 3.67 -14.18 -8.51
CA ILE A 259 2.26 -14.08 -8.11
C ILE A 259 1.82 -15.43 -7.55
N GLY A 260 1.33 -15.43 -6.31
CA GLY A 260 0.67 -16.57 -5.69
C GLY A 260 -0.79 -16.66 -6.14
N LEU A 261 -1.26 -17.86 -6.46
CA LEU A 261 -2.56 -18.14 -7.06
C LEU A 261 -3.42 -19.07 -6.19
N ASP A 262 -3.19 -19.13 -4.87
CA ASP A 262 -3.95 -20.01 -3.96
C ASP A 262 -5.46 -19.69 -3.95
N ALA A 263 -5.83 -18.44 -4.20
CA ALA A 263 -7.20 -17.98 -4.47
C ALA A 263 -7.13 -16.75 -5.37
N VAL A 264 -7.23 -16.95 -6.68
CA VAL A 264 -7.07 -15.90 -7.68
C VAL A 264 -8.39 -15.54 -8.34
N VAL A 265 -8.65 -14.24 -8.43
CA VAL A 265 -9.71 -13.71 -9.29
C VAL A 265 -9.07 -13.41 -10.67
N PRO A 266 -9.52 -14.04 -11.77
CA PRO A 266 -8.92 -13.89 -13.11
C PRO A 266 -8.65 -12.45 -13.58
N SER A 267 -9.52 -11.51 -13.27
CA SER A 267 -9.43 -10.08 -13.59
C SER A 267 -8.36 -9.37 -12.76
N SER A 268 -8.12 -9.81 -11.52
CA SER A 268 -6.97 -9.35 -10.73
C SER A 268 -5.66 -9.84 -11.32
N LEU A 269 -5.62 -11.10 -11.78
CA LEU A 269 -4.46 -11.64 -12.49
C LEU A 269 -4.23 -10.91 -13.82
N ARG A 270 -5.30 -10.66 -14.57
CA ARG A 270 -5.28 -9.86 -15.80
C ARG A 270 -4.71 -8.48 -15.54
N ALA A 271 -5.15 -7.79 -14.49
CA ALA A 271 -4.65 -6.45 -14.17
C ALA A 271 -3.14 -6.44 -13.89
N GLU A 272 -2.61 -7.46 -13.21
CA GLU A 272 -1.16 -7.60 -12.98
C GLU A 272 -0.40 -7.90 -14.29
N ILE A 273 -0.95 -8.75 -15.16
CA ILE A 273 -0.37 -9.04 -16.48
C ILE A 273 -0.39 -7.79 -17.36
N ASP A 274 -1.53 -7.10 -17.47
CA ASP A 274 -1.72 -5.84 -18.21
C ASP A 274 -0.76 -4.76 -17.72
N ARG A 275 -0.58 -4.64 -16.40
CA ARG A 275 0.38 -3.69 -15.81
C ARG A 275 1.80 -3.97 -16.30
N LEU A 276 2.22 -5.24 -16.34
CA LEU A 276 3.57 -5.60 -16.74
C LEU A 276 3.76 -5.43 -18.26
N VAL A 277 2.88 -6.03 -19.05
CA VAL A 277 2.88 -5.95 -20.52
C VAL A 277 2.83 -4.49 -21.01
N GLY A 278 2.00 -3.66 -20.38
CA GLY A 278 1.87 -2.24 -20.75
C GLY A 278 3.04 -1.35 -20.36
N LYS A 279 4.02 -1.84 -19.59
CA LYS A 279 5.15 -1.04 -19.07
C LYS A 279 6.53 -1.51 -19.51
N VAL A 280 6.69 -2.79 -19.86
CA VAL A 280 8.02 -3.35 -20.18
C VAL A 280 8.72 -2.62 -21.32
N ASP A 281 8.00 -2.20 -22.36
CA ASP A 281 8.58 -1.47 -23.49
C ASP A 281 9.09 -0.07 -23.10
N GLU A 282 8.39 0.62 -22.18
CA GLU A 282 8.82 1.91 -21.63
C GLU A 282 10.11 1.75 -20.81
N TRP A 283 10.15 0.74 -19.93
CA TRP A 283 11.34 0.48 -19.13
C TRP A 283 12.51 0.00 -19.98
N ALA A 284 12.29 -0.82 -21.00
CA ALA A 284 13.32 -1.26 -21.93
C ALA A 284 13.93 -0.05 -22.66
N ALA A 285 13.10 0.82 -23.24
CA ALA A 285 13.58 2.03 -23.93
C ALA A 285 14.37 2.98 -23.00
N ALA A 286 13.88 3.20 -21.76
CA ALA A 286 14.60 4.00 -20.78
C ALA A 286 15.94 3.36 -20.37
N MET A 287 15.96 2.02 -20.24
CA MET A 287 17.17 1.28 -19.89
C MET A 287 18.21 1.30 -21.02
N GLU A 288 17.78 1.21 -22.28
CA GLU A 288 18.64 1.38 -23.46
C GLU A 288 19.31 2.76 -23.46
N GLU A 289 18.57 3.83 -23.18
CA GLU A 289 19.11 5.19 -23.11
C GLU A 289 20.17 5.31 -22.00
N VAL A 290 19.90 4.74 -20.82
CA VAL A 290 20.85 4.73 -19.70
C VAL A 290 22.08 3.87 -20.02
N ALA A 291 21.89 2.71 -20.64
CA ALA A 291 22.96 1.78 -20.98
C ALA A 291 23.87 2.35 -22.08
N ALA A 292 23.30 3.04 -23.07
CA ALA A 292 24.01 3.71 -24.17
C ALA A 292 24.61 5.06 -23.78
N THR A 293 24.32 5.57 -22.57
CA THR A 293 24.96 6.79 -22.08
C THR A 293 26.45 6.53 -21.93
N GLU A 294 27.24 7.12 -22.84
CA GLU A 294 28.71 7.16 -22.76
C GLU A 294 29.13 7.43 -21.31
N ARG A 295 30.23 6.81 -20.86
CA ARG A 295 30.86 7.17 -19.58
C ARG A 295 31.22 8.66 -19.60
N LYS A 296 30.28 9.56 -19.34
CA LYS A 296 30.53 10.88 -18.78
C LYS A 296 31.22 10.55 -17.48
N ARG A 297 32.56 10.66 -17.50
CA ARG A 297 33.43 10.53 -16.33
C ARG A 297 32.66 11.13 -15.18
N ALA A 298 32.14 10.27 -14.29
CA ALA A 298 31.58 10.73 -13.04
C ALA A 298 32.66 11.63 -12.47
N ILE A 299 32.36 12.92 -12.27
CA ILE A 299 33.29 13.83 -11.61
C ILE A 299 33.55 13.12 -10.28
N PRO A 300 34.77 12.59 -10.06
CA PRO A 300 35.00 11.82 -8.87
C PRO A 300 34.64 12.73 -7.70
N PRO A 301 33.92 12.21 -6.68
CA PRO A 301 33.62 13.00 -5.49
C PRO A 301 34.93 13.66 -5.05
N LYS A 302 34.92 14.98 -4.82
CA LYS A 302 36.14 15.73 -4.48
C LYS A 302 36.94 14.90 -3.48
N PRO A 303 38.19 14.52 -3.81
CA PRO A 303 38.90 13.54 -3.01
C PRO A 303 38.99 14.06 -1.58
N THR A 304 38.40 13.30 -0.66
CA THR A 304 38.54 13.54 0.77
C THR A 304 40.03 13.51 1.15
N ARG A 305 40.41 14.21 2.24
CA ARG A 305 41.80 14.16 2.75
C ARG A 305 42.29 12.71 2.94
N PHE A 306 41.39 11.83 3.41
CA PHE A 306 41.69 10.40 3.53
C PHE A 306 42.02 9.73 2.19
N THR A 307 41.19 9.95 1.15
CA THR A 307 41.42 9.34 -0.16
C THR A 307 42.69 9.85 -0.82
N THR A 308 43.02 11.13 -0.65
CA THR A 308 44.28 11.70 -1.16
C THR A 308 45.48 11.07 -0.45
N ALA A 309 45.50 11.09 0.88
CA ALA A 309 46.57 10.50 1.68
C ALA A 309 46.75 9.00 1.39
N TRP A 310 45.64 8.27 1.31
CA TRP A 310 45.65 6.84 1.01
C TRP A 310 46.19 6.54 -0.39
N SER A 311 45.79 7.31 -1.41
CA SER A 311 46.29 7.13 -2.77
C SER A 311 47.79 7.41 -2.88
N VAL A 312 48.30 8.47 -2.24
CA VAL A 312 49.73 8.77 -2.19
C VAL A 312 50.51 7.62 -1.56
N MET A 313 50.03 7.08 -0.43
CA MET A 313 50.65 5.92 0.21
C MET A 313 50.65 4.70 -0.72
N VAL A 314 49.53 4.41 -1.38
CA VAL A 314 49.43 3.25 -2.29
C VAL A 314 50.38 3.39 -3.48
N GLU A 315 50.51 4.59 -4.06
CA GLU A 315 51.40 4.81 -5.19
C GLU A 315 52.87 4.64 -4.81
N LEU A 316 53.29 5.17 -3.65
CA LEU A 316 54.66 4.98 -3.15
C LEU A 316 54.97 3.51 -2.82
N GLU A 317 54.00 2.77 -2.25
CA GLU A 317 54.13 1.33 -2.00
C GLU A 317 54.10 0.47 -3.28
N ARG A 318 53.62 1.04 -4.41
CA ARG A 318 53.61 0.39 -5.72
C ARG A 318 54.96 0.47 -6.40
N GLU A 319 55.64 1.62 -6.29
CA GLU A 319 57.00 1.81 -6.80
C GLU A 319 58.00 0.91 -6.07
N GLU A 320 57.96 0.91 -4.74
CA GLU A 320 58.81 0.05 -3.92
C GLU A 320 58.06 -0.40 -2.65
N ARG A 321 57.88 -1.70 -2.46
CA ARG A 321 57.21 -2.23 -1.27
C ARG A 321 58.06 -1.95 -0.03
N GLY A 322 57.45 -1.33 0.97
CA GLY A 322 58.18 -0.98 2.20
C GLY A 322 58.76 0.43 2.19
N SER A 323 58.70 1.15 1.07
CA SER A 323 59.23 2.52 0.92
C SER A 323 58.58 3.52 1.87
N VAL A 324 57.31 3.28 2.24
CA VAL A 324 56.57 4.18 3.12
C VAL A 324 56.85 3.83 4.58
N GLY A 325 57.90 4.44 5.12
CA GLY A 325 58.25 4.35 6.54
C GLY A 325 57.25 5.08 7.47
N PRO A 326 57.32 4.84 8.79
CA PRO A 326 56.42 5.49 9.77
C PRO A 326 56.41 7.02 9.71
N ALA A 327 57.57 7.66 9.56
CA ALA A 327 57.66 9.13 9.45
C ALA A 327 57.02 9.65 8.15
N THR A 328 57.15 8.91 7.05
CA THR A 328 56.51 9.23 5.77
C THR A 328 54.99 9.10 5.88
N LEU A 329 54.49 8.07 6.57
CA LEU A 329 53.05 7.92 6.87
C LEU A 329 52.50 9.12 7.66
N VAL A 330 53.23 9.61 8.68
CA VAL A 330 52.80 10.82 9.43
C VAL A 330 52.64 12.03 8.50
N ARG A 331 53.57 12.22 7.55
CA ARG A 331 53.50 13.31 6.57
C ARG A 331 52.35 13.13 5.59
N ILE A 332 52.18 11.93 5.05
CA ILE A 332 51.11 11.61 4.09
C ILE A 332 49.72 11.81 4.71
N PHE A 333 49.55 11.43 5.97
CA PHE A 333 48.30 11.58 6.71
C PHE A 333 48.22 12.89 7.50
N GLU A 334 49.05 13.89 7.18
CA GLU A 334 49.00 15.26 7.72
C GLU A 334 48.98 15.36 9.26
N ASN A 335 49.67 14.43 9.94
CA ASN A 335 49.69 14.35 11.40
C ASN A 335 48.30 14.13 12.05
N ASP A 336 47.32 13.62 11.28
CA ASP A 336 45.96 13.36 11.74
C ASP A 336 45.83 11.91 12.28
N THR A 337 45.62 11.81 13.60
CA THR A 337 45.43 10.52 14.28
C THR A 337 44.17 9.79 13.82
N GLY A 338 43.10 10.51 13.51
CA GLY A 338 41.84 9.95 13.02
C GLY A 338 41.98 9.31 11.65
N LEU A 339 42.70 9.96 10.72
CA LEU A 339 42.97 9.40 9.40
C LEU A 339 43.84 8.13 9.47
N LEU A 340 44.85 8.11 10.34
CA LEU A 340 45.69 6.92 10.55
C LEU A 340 44.93 5.78 11.23
N ILE A 341 44.08 6.05 12.23
CA ILE A 341 43.20 5.04 12.84
C ILE A 341 42.27 4.44 11.79
N LYS A 342 41.68 5.28 10.93
CA LYS A 342 40.84 4.83 9.80
C LYS A 342 41.63 3.93 8.84
N ALA A 343 42.86 4.32 8.48
CA ALA A 343 43.76 3.53 7.63
C ALA A 343 44.11 2.16 8.24
N ILE A 344 44.38 2.11 9.55
CA ILE A 344 44.65 0.87 10.30
C ILE A 344 43.43 -0.06 10.28
N ARG A 345 42.23 0.49 10.54
CA ARG A 345 40.98 -0.29 10.54
C ARG A 345 40.72 -0.94 9.17
N ILE A 346 40.89 -0.18 8.09
CA ILE A 346 40.71 -0.67 6.71
C ILE A 346 41.73 -1.77 6.39
N ASN A 347 43.00 -1.61 6.76
CA ASN A 347 44.03 -2.63 6.53
C ASN A 347 43.76 -3.93 7.32
N GLU A 348 43.35 -3.83 8.58
CA GLU A 348 43.03 -5.02 9.38
C GLU A 348 41.79 -5.76 8.85
N GLN A 349 40.78 -5.04 8.36
CA GLN A 349 39.64 -5.67 7.69
C GLN A 349 40.08 -6.45 6.45
N ARG A 350 40.82 -5.81 5.54
CA ARG A 350 41.38 -6.49 4.34
C ARG A 350 42.26 -7.68 4.70
N ARG A 351 43.01 -7.59 5.80
CA ARG A 351 43.84 -8.69 6.29
C ARG A 351 43.00 -9.87 6.78
N ARG A 352 41.86 -9.63 7.44
CA ARG A 352 40.92 -10.69 7.86
C ARG A 352 40.33 -11.39 6.64
N GLU A 353 39.83 -10.63 5.66
CA GLU A 353 39.30 -11.15 4.40
C GLU A 353 40.35 -12.00 3.67
N MET A 354 41.60 -11.52 3.60
CA MET A 354 42.67 -12.27 2.96
C MET A 354 43.10 -13.54 3.71
N ARG A 355 42.96 -13.56 5.04
CA ARG A 355 43.19 -14.78 5.84
C ARG A 355 42.14 -15.85 5.60
N LEU A 356 40.89 -15.46 5.32
CA LEU A 356 39.84 -16.40 4.92
C LEU A 356 40.18 -17.01 3.55
N LYS A 357 40.48 -16.17 2.55
CA LYS A 357 40.90 -16.64 1.21
C LYS A 357 42.13 -17.56 1.26
N LEU A 358 43.09 -17.28 2.15
CA LEU A 358 44.25 -18.15 2.34
C LEU A 358 43.85 -19.53 2.89
N ARG A 359 42.94 -19.60 3.88
CA ARG A 359 42.43 -20.86 4.42
C ARG A 359 41.69 -21.67 3.36
N ASP A 360 40.91 -21.01 2.51
CA ASP A 360 40.17 -21.67 1.44
C ASP A 360 41.11 -22.20 0.35
N ALA A 361 42.14 -21.42 -0.02
CA ALA A 361 43.17 -21.87 -0.95
C ALA A 361 43.97 -23.07 -0.43
N GLN A 362 44.22 -23.13 0.89
CA GLN A 362 44.86 -24.28 1.56
C GLN A 362 44.00 -25.54 1.52
N LYS A 363 42.69 -25.40 1.76
CA LYS A 363 41.73 -26.51 1.65
C LYS A 363 41.60 -27.01 0.21
N GLY A 364 41.61 -26.10 -0.77
CA GLY A 364 41.48 -26.42 -2.20
C GLY A 364 42.77 -26.90 -2.88
N GLY A 365 43.91 -26.98 -2.19
CA GLY A 365 45.17 -27.48 -2.76
C GLY A 365 45.82 -26.57 -3.82
N HIS A 366 45.38 -25.31 -3.95
CA HIS A 366 45.85 -24.39 -4.97
C HIS A 366 47.15 -23.67 -4.55
N ARG A 367 48.30 -24.33 -4.74
CA ARG A 367 49.62 -23.83 -4.27
C ARG A 367 49.97 -22.39 -4.74
N ARG A 368 49.57 -22.00 -5.95
CA ARG A 368 49.84 -20.66 -6.50
C ARG A 368 49.00 -19.57 -5.82
N THR A 369 47.72 -19.82 -5.60
CA THR A 369 46.83 -18.87 -4.93
C THR A 369 47.13 -18.79 -3.43
N GLU A 370 47.52 -19.90 -2.81
CA GLU A 370 48.03 -19.92 -1.43
C GLU A 370 49.24 -19.01 -1.27
N LYS A 371 50.28 -19.15 -2.12
CA LYS A 371 51.49 -18.32 -2.06
C LYS A 371 51.18 -16.82 -2.21
N LEU A 372 50.29 -16.47 -3.14
CA LEU A 372 49.86 -15.08 -3.37
C LEU A 372 49.07 -14.53 -2.18
N ALA A 373 48.12 -15.30 -1.64
CA ALA A 373 47.33 -14.91 -0.48
C ALA A 373 48.21 -14.74 0.77
N ARG A 374 49.17 -15.65 0.98
CA ARG A 374 50.16 -15.59 2.06
C ARG A 374 50.97 -14.30 2.00
N ALA A 375 51.58 -14.02 0.85
CA ALA A 375 52.35 -12.79 0.63
C ALA A 375 51.51 -11.52 0.86
N ARG A 376 50.22 -11.54 0.49
CA ARG A 376 49.31 -10.40 0.70
C ARG A 376 48.95 -10.20 2.17
N VAL A 377 48.74 -11.28 2.94
CA VAL A 377 48.49 -11.18 4.39
C VAL A 377 49.71 -10.63 5.12
N ASP A 378 50.91 -11.04 4.72
CA ASP A 378 52.15 -10.63 5.35
C ASP A 378 52.45 -9.16 5.05
N TYR A 379 52.25 -8.72 3.81
CA TYR A 379 52.28 -7.31 3.41
C TYR A 379 51.33 -6.43 4.26
N LEU A 380 50.06 -6.83 4.38
CA LEU A 380 49.07 -6.06 5.15
C LEU A 380 49.43 -6.00 6.65
N ARG A 381 50.04 -7.06 7.19
CA ARG A 381 50.55 -7.08 8.57
C ARG A 381 51.66 -6.06 8.76
N GLU A 382 52.64 -6.03 7.86
CA GLU A 382 53.79 -5.12 7.91
C GLU A 382 53.35 -3.67 7.73
N LEU A 383 52.46 -3.38 6.77
CA LEU A 383 51.90 -2.05 6.56
C LEU A 383 51.14 -1.55 7.80
N THR A 384 50.33 -2.42 8.41
CA THR A 384 49.62 -2.07 9.67
C THR A 384 50.59 -1.79 10.81
N ALA A 385 51.69 -2.55 10.92
CA ALA A 385 52.73 -2.30 11.93
C ALA A 385 53.39 -0.92 11.72
N ARG A 386 53.69 -0.56 10.48
CA ARG A 386 54.22 0.77 10.13
C ARG A 386 53.25 1.90 10.43
N MET A 387 51.95 1.71 10.17
CA MET A 387 50.91 2.69 10.54
C MET A 387 50.77 2.87 12.05
N ARG A 388 50.85 1.79 12.84
CA ARG A 388 50.86 1.88 14.31
C ARG A 388 52.10 2.58 14.83
N ALA A 389 53.26 2.34 14.22
CA ALA A 389 54.48 3.07 14.54
C ALA A 389 54.36 4.57 14.17
N ALA A 390 53.71 4.90 13.06
CA ALA A 390 53.41 6.27 12.69
C ALA A 390 52.51 6.95 13.74
N LEU A 391 51.46 6.26 14.18
CA LEU A 391 50.57 6.77 15.23
C LEU A 391 51.30 7.02 16.56
N ARG A 392 52.26 6.15 16.93
CA ARG A 392 53.15 6.40 18.08
C ARG A 392 54.00 7.64 17.90
N LEU A 393 54.57 7.86 16.70
CA LEU A 393 55.34 9.08 16.43
C LEU A 393 54.51 10.36 16.60
N ILE A 394 53.21 10.33 16.32
CA ILE A 394 52.32 11.48 16.52
C ILE A 394 52.04 11.72 18.00
N VAL A 395 51.78 10.64 18.74
CA VAL A 395 51.42 10.69 20.17
C VAL A 395 52.64 11.00 21.05
N ASP A 396 53.81 10.47 20.70
CA ASP A 396 55.06 10.60 21.47
C ASP A 396 55.87 11.85 21.06
N ALA A 397 55.43 12.59 20.04
CA ALA A 397 56.08 13.84 19.65
C ALA A 397 55.94 14.88 20.78
N PRO A 398 57.03 15.54 21.22
CA PRO A 398 56.94 16.61 22.20
C PRO A 398 56.05 17.71 21.62
N VAL A 399 54.99 18.07 22.35
CA VAL A 399 54.14 19.21 22.02
C VAL A 399 55.05 20.43 21.84
N ARG A 400 55.30 20.86 20.61
CA ARG A 400 55.90 22.17 20.36
C ARG A 400 54.90 23.18 20.92
N LYS A 401 55.17 23.69 22.13
CA LYS A 401 54.59 24.96 22.55
C LYS A 401 54.91 25.94 21.44
N VAL A 402 53.90 26.39 20.73
CA VAL A 402 54.01 27.55 19.86
C VAL A 402 54.57 28.65 20.76
N GLN A 403 55.79 29.13 20.49
CA GLN A 403 56.30 30.33 21.13
C GLN A 403 55.36 31.45 20.75
N LEU A 404 54.55 31.87 21.73
CA LEU A 404 53.66 33.03 21.68
C LEU A 404 54.45 34.36 21.74
N ASP A 405 55.68 34.38 21.21
CA ASP A 405 56.60 35.54 21.28
C ASP A 405 56.70 36.32 19.96
N GLN A 406 55.87 36.05 18.96
CA GLN A 406 55.85 36.84 17.70
C GLN A 406 54.63 37.77 17.53
N LEU A 407 53.81 37.94 18.57
CA LEU A 407 52.71 38.92 18.57
C LEU A 407 52.96 40.14 19.47
N ALA A 408 54.12 40.24 20.11
CA ALA A 408 54.48 41.37 20.99
C ALA A 408 55.51 42.33 20.36
N LEU A 409 55.58 42.44 19.03
CA LEU A 409 56.55 43.30 18.34
C LEU A 409 55.94 44.37 17.42
N PHE A 410 54.62 44.62 17.51
CA PHE A 410 53.96 45.64 16.67
C PHE A 410 52.95 46.55 17.41
N ASP A 411 52.84 46.49 18.74
CA ASP A 411 52.05 47.45 19.51
C ASP A 411 52.98 48.37 20.32
N GLU A 412 53.73 49.23 19.62
CA GLU A 412 54.29 50.48 20.17
C GLU A 412 55.02 51.22 19.02
N ASP A 413 54.25 51.95 18.20
CA ASP A 413 54.58 53.30 17.75
C ASP A 413 53.51 53.82 16.76
N ASP A 414 53.27 55.13 16.83
CA ASP A 414 52.40 55.96 15.98
C ASP A 414 50.89 55.97 16.26
N CYS A 415 50.49 56.78 17.25
CA CYS A 415 49.34 57.69 17.13
C CYS A 415 49.46 58.87 18.10
N GLY A 416 50.48 59.71 17.90
CA GLY A 416 50.53 61.06 18.41
C GLY A 416 50.32 62.07 17.27
N THR A 417 49.46 63.06 17.52
CA THR A 417 49.18 64.30 16.76
C THR A 417 47.99 64.26 15.78
N GLY A 418 46.86 64.85 16.21
CA GLY A 418 45.69 65.06 15.35
C GLY A 418 44.47 65.73 15.99
N ARG A 419 44.68 66.79 16.79
CA ARG A 419 43.70 67.73 17.39
C ARG A 419 42.81 67.25 18.54
#